data_AF-A0A151T5R9-F1
#
_entry.id   AF-A0A151T5R9-F1
#
_cell.length_a   1.000
_cell.length_b   1.000
_cell.length_c   1.000
_cell.angle_alpha   90.00
_cell.angle_beta   90.00
_cell.angle_gamma   90.00
#
_symmetry.space_group_name_H-M   'P 1'
#
loop_
_entity.id
_entity.type
_entity.pdbx_description
1 polymer ?
#
loop_
_entity_poly.entity_id
_entity_poly.type
_entity_poly.pdbx_seq_one_letter_code
_entity_poly.pdbx_strand_id
1 'polypeptide(L)' 'IGCMKVLVILNDVNYDFDHIEQLLGTLDNFGFGSKIIVTTRDEQVLNANKVDEIYHLGEFNFNSTLELFK' A
#
# COMPACT_ATOMS: atom_id res chain seq x y z
N ILE A 1 -25.78 10.46 2.44
CA ILE A 1 -24.99 9.35 1.85
C ILE A 1 -23.68 9.34 2.63
N GLY A 2 -23.47 8.38 3.52
CA GLY A 2 -22.26 8.33 4.35
C GLY A 2 -21.11 7.68 3.60
N CYS A 3 -19.90 8.22 3.73
CA CYS A 3 -18.71 7.64 3.12
C CYS A 3 -18.45 6.24 3.71
N MET A 4 -18.28 5.25 2.85
CA MET A 4 -18.07 3.85 3.24
C MET A 4 -16.65 3.65 3.77
N LYS A 5 -16.50 2.94 4.89
CA LYS A 5 -15.18 2.52 5.37
C LYS A 5 -14.64 1.41 4.46
N VAL A 6 -13.45 1.60 3.90
CA VAL A 6 -12.84 0.65 2.96
C VAL A 6 -11.41 0.29 3.35
N LEU A 7 -10.96 -0.87 2.84
CA LEU A 7 -9.56 -1.26 2.81
C LEU A 7 -9.17 -1.46 1.35
N VAL A 8 -8.23 -0.67 0.87
CA VAL A 8 -7.69 -0.77 -0.50
C VAL A 8 -6.28 -1.33 -0.42
N ILE A 9 -5.98 -2.32 -1.24
CA ILE A 9 -4.64 -2.92 -1.35
C ILE A 9 -4.19 -2.76 -2.80
N LEU A 10 -3.16 -1.95 -3.01
CA LEU A 10 -2.52 -1.77 -4.30
C LEU A 10 -1.22 -2.56 -4.30
N ASN A 11 -1.17 -3.60 -5.13
CA ASN A 11 -0.04 -4.52 -5.17
C ASN A 11 0.96 -4.18 -6.29
N ASP A 12 2.25 -4.21 -5.97
CA ASP A 12 3.37 -3.99 -6.91
C ASP A 12 3.27 -2.67 -7.69
N VAL A 13 2.99 -1.58 -6.97
CA VAL A 13 2.90 -0.23 -7.56
C VAL A 13 4.29 0.26 -7.98
N ASN A 14 4.37 0.81 -9.19
CA ASN A 14 5.57 1.40 -9.77
C ASN A 14 5.49 2.94 -9.79
N TYR A 15 6.52 3.59 -10.34
CA TYR A 15 6.92 5.00 -10.12
C TYR A 15 5.86 6.11 -10.31
N ASP A 16 4.69 5.85 -10.89
CA ASP A 16 3.71 6.90 -11.23
C ASP A 16 2.70 7.18 -10.10
N PHE A 17 2.99 8.21 -9.30
CA PHE A 17 2.10 8.84 -8.32
C PHE A 17 0.74 9.24 -8.91
N ASP A 18 0.76 9.83 -10.11
CA ASP A 18 -0.43 10.34 -10.78
C ASP A 18 -1.49 9.24 -10.94
N HIS A 19 -1.08 7.97 -11.05
CA HIS A 19 -2.02 6.86 -11.17
C HIS A 19 -2.73 6.53 -9.86
N ILE A 20 -2.11 6.69 -8.68
CA ILE A 20 -2.76 6.35 -7.41
C ILE A 20 -3.84 7.38 -7.08
N GLU A 21 -3.53 8.67 -7.19
CA GLU A 21 -4.53 9.73 -7.00
C GLU A 21 -5.62 9.69 -8.09
N GLN A 22 -5.28 9.39 -9.35
CA GLN A 22 -6.29 9.19 -10.40
C GLN A 22 -7.18 7.97 -10.14
N LEU A 23 -6.64 6.90 -9.55
CA LEU A 23 -7.37 5.66 -9.25
C LEU A 23 -8.31 5.82 -8.05
N LEU A 24 -7.83 6.48 -6.99
CA LEU A 24 -8.53 6.56 -5.71
C LEU A 24 -9.30 7.87 -5.52
N GLY A 25 -8.98 8.89 -6.32
CA GLY A 25 -9.44 10.25 -6.10
C GLY A 25 -8.89 10.81 -4.80
N THR A 26 -9.65 11.70 -4.16
CA THR A 26 -9.28 12.28 -2.86
C THR A 26 -9.60 11.32 -1.72
N LEU A 27 -8.77 11.34 -0.66
CA LEU A 27 -9.00 10.56 0.55
C LEU A 27 -10.34 10.88 1.24
N ASP A 28 -10.88 12.08 1.00
CA ASP A 28 -12.19 12.54 1.50
C ASP A 28 -13.37 11.70 0.98
N ASN A 29 -13.16 10.93 -0.09
CA ASN A 29 -14.17 10.02 -0.64
C ASN A 29 -14.40 8.78 0.26
N PHE A 30 -13.50 8.52 1.21
CA PHE A 30 -13.55 7.33 2.06
C PHE A 30 -14.08 7.64 3.47
N GLY A 31 -14.78 6.66 4.04
CA GLY A 31 -15.26 6.73 5.41
C GLY A 31 -14.13 6.76 6.43
N PHE A 32 -14.40 7.32 7.60
CA PHE A 32 -13.43 7.36 8.69
C PHE A 32 -12.86 5.97 9.02
N GLY A 33 -11.55 5.90 9.24
CA GLY A 33 -10.81 4.67 9.54
C GLY A 33 -10.54 3.79 8.33
N SER A 34 -10.77 4.27 7.11
CA SER A 34 -10.32 3.60 5.89
C SER A 34 -8.79 3.53 5.84
N LYS A 35 -8.28 2.51 5.16
CA LYS A 35 -6.83 2.30 5.00
C LYS A 35 -6.51 1.97 3.55
N ILE A 36 -5.41 2.53 3.07
CA ILE A 36 -4.81 2.20 1.78
C ILE A 36 -3.45 1.59 2.08
N ILE A 37 -3.21 0.39 1.57
CA ILE A 37 -1.93 -0.30 1.68
C ILE A 37 -1.35 -0.40 0.29
N VAL A 38 -0.16 0.16 0.11
CA VAL A 38 0.61 0.07 -1.13
C VAL A 38 1.77 -0.87 -0.90
N THR A 39 1.91 -1.90 -1.74
CA THR A 39 3.12 -2.71 -1.79
C THR A 39 3.92 -2.34 -3.02
N THR A 40 5.23 -2.19 -2.84
CA THR A 40 6.17 -1.88 -3.92
C THR A 40 7.53 -2.44 -3.57
N ARG A 41 8.34 -2.68 -4.61
CA ARG A 41 9.75 -3.04 -4.49
C ARG A 41 10.67 -1.82 -4.55
N ASP A 42 10.12 -0.65 -4.88
CA ASP A 42 10.86 0.60 -5.00
C ASP A 42 10.39 1.59 -3.93
N GLU A 43 11.23 1.79 -2.91
CA GLU A 43 10.95 2.73 -1.82
C GLU A 43 10.75 4.17 -2.32
N GLN A 44 11.34 4.53 -3.47
CA GLN A 44 11.16 5.87 -4.06
C GLN A 44 9.70 6.16 -4.39
N VAL A 45 8.91 5.13 -4.72
CA VAL A 45 7.46 5.24 -4.88
C VAL A 45 6.87 5.78 -3.58
N LEU A 46 7.14 5.15 -2.43
CA LEU A 46 6.56 5.58 -1.14
C LEU A 46 7.04 6.97 -0.73
N ASN A 47 8.32 7.27 -0.92
CA ASN A 47 8.92 8.55 -0.57
C ASN A 47 8.35 9.71 -1.40
N ALA A 48 8.09 9.50 -2.70
CA ALA A 48 7.42 10.49 -3.54
C ALA A 48 5.95 10.72 -3.13
N ASN A 49 5.30 9.69 -2.56
CA ASN A 49 3.87 9.68 -2.24
C ASN A 49 3.50 10.28 -0.87
N LYS A 50 4.47 10.74 -0.06
CA LYS A 50 4.23 11.29 1.30
C LYS A 50 3.31 10.40 2.15
N VAL A 51 3.53 9.10 2.11
CA VAL A 51 2.74 8.13 2.87
C VAL A 51 2.86 8.37 4.38
N ASP A 52 1.81 8.01 5.13
CA ASP A 52 1.80 8.18 6.59
C ASP A 52 2.84 7.29 7.29
N GLU A 53 3.02 6.06 6.81
CA GLU A 53 3.93 5.06 7.37
C GLU A 53 4.57 4.20 6.27
N ILE A 54 5.85 3.85 6.44
CA ILE A 54 6.58 2.91 5.56
C ILE A 54 6.96 1.68 6.37
N TYR A 55 6.65 0.50 5.83
CA TYR A 55 7.06 -0.78 6.42
C TYR A 55 7.98 -1.54 5.47
N HIS A 56 9.21 -1.79 5.92
CA HIS A 56 10.15 -2.63 5.18
C HIS A 56 9.91 -4.10 5.50
N LEU A 57 9.55 -4.88 4.49
CA LEU A 57 9.51 -6.33 4.60
C LEU A 57 10.93 -6.85 4.80
N GLY A 58 11.19 -7.46 5.96
CA GLY A 58 12.43 -8.19 6.21
C GLY A 58 12.54 -9.41 5.30
N GLU A 59 13.78 -9.80 5.01
CA GLU A 59 14.06 -11.03 4.30
C GLU A 59 13.54 -12.25 5.09
N PHE A 60 13.01 -13.23 4.37
CA PHE A 60 12.69 -14.51 4.99
C PHE A 60 13.99 -15.20 5.41
N ASN A 61 14.09 -15.57 6.69
CA ASN A 61 15.13 -16.48 7.12
C ASN A 61 14.87 -17.89 6.57
N PHE A 62 15.91 -18.72 6.50
CA PHE A 62 15.84 -20.07 5.93
C PHE A 62 14.69 -20.93 6.51
N ASN A 63 14.45 -20.86 7.82
CA ASN A 63 13.41 -21.64 8.48
C ASN A 63 12.01 -21.15 8.08
N SER A 64 11.80 -19.84 8.02
CA SER A 64 10.54 -19.22 7.57
C SER A 64 10.28 -19.48 6.08
N THR A 65 11.31 -19.47 5.24
CA THR A 65 11.21 -19.86 3.83
C THR A 65 10.76 -21.31 3.71
N LEU A 66 11.33 -22.22 4.50
CA LEU A 66 10.95 -23.63 4.47
C LEU A 66 9.48 -23.86 4.86
N GLU A 67 8.89 -23.03 5.73
CA GLU A 67 7.47 -23.13 6.08
C GLU A 67 6.52 -22.71 4.96
N LEU A 68 6.90 -21.75 4.12
CA LEU A 68 6.08 -21.28 3.00
C LEU A 68 5.92 -22.30 1.86
N PHE A 69 6.89 -23.21 1.73
CA PHE A 69 6.93 -24.21 0.66
C PHE A 69 6.54 -25.63 1.12
N LYS A 70 5.99 -25.77 2.34
CA LYS A 70 5.31 -26.99 2.78
C LYS A 70 3.88 -27.04 2.26
#